data_AF-A0A380EG19-F1
#
_entry.id   AF-A0A380EG19-F1
#
_cell.length_a   1.000
_cell.length_b   1.000
_cell.length_c   1.000
_cell.angle_alpha   90.00
_cell.angle_beta   90.00
_cell.angle_gamma   90.00
#
_symmetry.space_group_name_H-M   'P 1'
#
loop_
_entity.id
_entity.type
_entity.pdbx_description
1 polymer ?
#
loop_
_entity_poly.entity_id
_entity_poly.type
_entity_poly.pdbx_seq_one_letter_code
_entity_poly.pdbx_strand_id
1 'polypeptide(L)'
;MKDKFRKYKTRINRKSRDRGDQEVFVAELQEMQETQVDNDAYDDNEIEIIRSKEFSLKPMDSEEAVLQMNLLGHDFFVFTDRETDGTSIVYRRKDGKYGLIQTSEQ
;
A
#
# COMPACT_ATOMS: atom_id res chain seq x y z
N MET A 1 -48.40 -26.52 -49.28
CA MET A 1 -47.24 -27.16 -48.60
C MET A 1 -45.88 -26.58 -49.05
N LYS A 2 -45.80 -25.38 -49.69
CA LYS A 2 -44.52 -24.71 -50.03
C LYS A 2 -44.30 -23.38 -49.29
N ASP A 3 -45.34 -22.76 -48.72
CA ASP A 3 -45.23 -21.47 -48.01
C ASP A 3 -44.85 -21.52 -46.53
N LYS A 4 -45.00 -22.68 -45.85
CA LYS A 4 -44.52 -22.84 -44.46
C LYS A 4 -42.99 -22.92 -44.36
N PHE A 5 -42.31 -23.30 -45.44
CA PHE A 5 -40.84 -23.38 -45.49
C PHE A 5 -40.15 -22.03 -45.74
N ARG A 6 -40.83 -21.05 -46.38
CA ARG A 6 -40.26 -19.71 -46.60
C ARG A 6 -40.26 -18.83 -45.34
N LYS A 7 -41.26 -19.01 -44.45
CA LYS A 7 -41.33 -18.29 -43.17
C LYS A 7 -40.39 -18.85 -42.10
N TYR A 8 -40.03 -20.14 -42.15
CA TYR A 8 -39.09 -20.71 -41.19
C TYR A 8 -37.63 -20.36 -41.50
N LYS A 9 -37.24 -20.30 -42.78
CA LYS A 9 -35.86 -19.97 -43.19
C LYS A 9 -35.49 -18.48 -43.04
N THR A 10 -36.46 -17.58 -42.89
CA THR A 10 -36.19 -16.13 -42.74
C THR A 10 -36.01 -15.72 -41.26
N ARG A 11 -36.40 -16.55 -40.28
CA ARG A 11 -36.20 -16.25 -38.85
C ARG A 11 -34.83 -16.67 -38.33
N ILE A 12 -34.20 -17.66 -38.94
CA ILE A 12 -32.92 -18.21 -38.45
C ILE A 12 -31.71 -17.37 -38.91
N ASN A 13 -31.84 -16.52 -39.92
CA ASN A 13 -30.72 -15.70 -40.41
C ASN A 13 -30.69 -14.25 -39.90
N ARG A 14 -31.61 -13.86 -39.01
CA ARG A 14 -31.57 -12.56 -38.30
C ARG A 14 -30.98 -12.65 -36.91
N LYS A 15 -30.83 -13.84 -36.33
CA LYS A 15 -30.30 -14.06 -34.97
C LYS A 15 -28.82 -14.45 -34.93
N SER A 16 -28.16 -14.47 -36.10
CA SER A 16 -26.72 -14.76 -36.21
C SER A 16 -25.87 -13.53 -36.49
N ARG A 17 -26.46 -12.33 -36.60
CA ARG A 17 -25.71 -11.06 -36.69
C ARG A 17 -25.62 -10.30 -35.38
N ASP A 18 -26.39 -10.70 -34.37
CA ASP A 18 -26.44 -10.05 -33.04
C ASP A 18 -25.66 -10.82 -31.97
N ARG A 19 -25.17 -12.02 -32.31
CA ARG A 19 -24.30 -12.84 -31.42
C ARG A 19 -22.82 -12.74 -31.73
N GLY A 20 -22.46 -12.22 -32.91
CA GLY A 20 -21.07 -11.98 -33.28
C GLY A 20 -20.47 -10.89 -32.38
N ASP A 21 -21.16 -9.75 -32.26
CA ASP A 21 -20.73 -8.62 -31.42
C ASP A 21 -20.65 -8.97 -29.93
N GLN A 22 -21.43 -9.96 -29.46
CA GLN A 22 -21.40 -10.38 -28.06
C GLN A 22 -20.17 -11.23 -27.73
N GLU A 23 -19.70 -12.07 -28.65
CA GLU A 23 -18.46 -12.84 -28.45
C GLU A 23 -17.21 -11.96 -28.56
N VAL A 24 -17.22 -10.95 -29.45
CA VAL A 24 -16.10 -9.99 -29.52
C VAL A 24 -16.08 -9.08 -28.29
N PHE A 25 -17.26 -8.64 -27.80
CA PHE A 25 -17.37 -7.84 -26.57
C PHE A 25 -16.97 -8.63 -25.31
N VAL A 26 -17.30 -9.92 -25.23
CA VAL A 26 -16.90 -10.77 -24.09
C VAL A 26 -15.40 -11.09 -24.13
N ALA A 27 -14.81 -11.30 -25.31
CA ALA A 27 -13.36 -11.47 -25.46
C ALA A 27 -12.59 -10.17 -25.14
N GLU A 28 -13.08 -9.02 -25.58
CA GLU A 28 -12.49 -7.71 -25.28
C GLU A 28 -12.63 -7.33 -23.79
N LEU A 29 -13.73 -7.71 -23.14
CA LEU A 29 -13.89 -7.58 -21.68
C LEU A 29 -12.99 -8.54 -20.88
N GLN A 30 -12.67 -9.72 -21.42
CA GLN A 30 -11.75 -10.66 -20.78
C GLN A 30 -10.28 -10.22 -20.96
N GLU A 31 -9.90 -9.71 -22.12
CA GLU A 31 -8.55 -9.17 -22.35
C GLU A 31 -8.29 -7.88 -21.54
N MET A 32 -9.32 -7.08 -21.24
CA MET A 32 -9.22 -5.92 -20.32
C MET A 32 -9.18 -6.31 -18.83
N GLN A 33 -9.54 -7.54 -18.46
CA GLN A 33 -9.42 -8.06 -17.08
C GLN A 33 -8.05 -8.68 -16.78
N GLU A 34 -7.23 -9.01 -17.79
CA GLU A 34 -5.89 -9.56 -17.55
C GLU A 34 -4.81 -8.49 -17.29
N THR A 35 -5.15 -7.21 -17.41
CA THR A 35 -4.43 -6.12 -16.73
C THR A 35 -5.09 -5.80 -15.40
N GLN A 36 -5.28 -6.81 -14.55
CA GLN A 36 -5.27 -6.59 -13.10
C GLN A 36 -3.82 -6.32 -12.69
N VAL A 37 -3.35 -5.13 -13.03
CA VAL A 37 -2.38 -4.42 -12.19
C VAL A 37 -3.03 -4.34 -10.82
N ASP A 38 -2.33 -4.84 -9.82
CA ASP A 38 -2.72 -4.86 -8.42
C ASP A 38 -3.50 -3.59 -8.06
N ASN A 39 -4.82 -3.73 -7.99
CA ASN A 39 -5.70 -2.70 -7.50
C ASN A 39 -5.68 -2.84 -5.98
N ASP A 40 -4.51 -2.59 -5.39
CA ASP A 40 -4.42 -2.09 -4.03
C ASP A 40 -5.03 -0.69 -4.08
N ALA A 41 -6.35 -0.65 -4.14
CA ALA A 41 -7.14 0.48 -3.70
C ALA A 41 -6.88 0.59 -2.20
N TYR A 42 -5.72 1.15 -1.86
CA TYR A 42 -5.46 1.67 -0.53
C TYR A 42 -6.59 2.63 -0.24
N ASP A 43 -7.47 2.25 0.67
CA ASP A 43 -8.33 3.21 1.33
C ASP A 43 -7.39 4.23 1.97
N ASP A 44 -7.25 5.39 1.34
CA ASP A 44 -6.38 6.50 1.76
C ASP A 44 -6.77 7.05 3.16
N ASN A 45 -7.76 6.43 3.81
CA ASN A 45 -8.27 6.77 5.14
C ASN A 45 -7.92 5.75 6.24
N GLU A 46 -7.30 4.61 5.94
CA GLU A 46 -6.84 3.68 6.99
C GLU A 46 -5.35 3.89 7.30
N ILE A 47 -5.08 4.37 8.53
CA ILE A 47 -3.70 4.47 9.05
C ILE A 47 -3.17 3.05 9.29
N GLU A 48 -2.40 2.52 8.35
CA GLU A 48 -1.77 1.22 8.48
C GLU A 48 -0.41 1.31 9.21
N ILE A 49 -0.28 0.63 10.34
CA ILE A 49 1.01 0.48 11.04
C ILE A 49 1.77 -0.67 10.39
N ILE A 50 2.65 -0.34 9.44
CA ILE A 50 3.38 -1.32 8.62
C ILE A 50 4.40 -2.13 9.43
N ARG A 51 4.98 -1.54 10.48
CA ARG A 51 6.06 -2.19 11.24
C ARG A 51 6.10 -1.72 12.69
N SER A 52 6.00 -2.66 13.62
CA SER A 52 6.30 -2.45 15.04
C SER A 52 7.72 -2.92 15.35
N LYS A 53 8.48 -2.13 16.10
CA LYS A 53 9.80 -2.51 16.59
C LYS A 53 9.88 -2.23 18.08
N GLU A 54 9.94 -3.32 18.85
CA GLU A 54 10.15 -3.25 20.30
C GLU A 54 11.65 -3.12 20.60
N PHE A 55 11.97 -2.19 21.50
CA PHE A 55 13.33 -1.99 21.98
C PHE A 55 13.32 -1.94 23.51
N SER A 56 14.31 -2.57 24.12
CA SER A 56 14.56 -2.40 25.56
C SER A 56 15.27 -1.07 25.78
N LEU A 57 14.57 -0.11 26.37
CA LEU A 57 15.11 1.19 26.74
C LEU A 57 16.13 1.00 27.86
N LYS A 58 17.40 1.32 27.57
CA LYS A 58 18.46 1.39 28.57
C LYS A 58 18.84 2.85 28.77
N PRO A 59 19.09 3.28 30.01
CA PRO A 59 19.59 4.63 30.27
C PRO A 59 20.97 4.79 29.63
N MET A 60 21.12 5.80 28.77
CA MET A 60 22.35 6.12 28.05
C MET A 60 22.44 7.62 27.76
N ASP A 61 23.61 8.09 27.33
CA ASP A 61 23.79 9.47 26.91
C ASP A 61 23.27 9.73 25.48
N SER A 62 23.00 10.99 25.16
CA SER A 62 22.64 11.45 23.82
C SER A 62 23.68 11.07 22.76
N GLU A 63 24.98 11.12 23.08
CA GLU A 63 26.06 10.74 22.16
C GLU A 63 26.08 9.22 21.90
N GLU A 64 25.84 8.43 22.95
CA GLU A 64 25.74 6.97 22.85
C GLU A 64 24.52 6.56 22.01
N ALA A 65 23.40 7.25 22.19
CA ALA A 65 22.20 7.05 21.39
C ALA A 65 22.44 7.35 19.90
N VAL A 66 23.17 8.43 19.57
CA VAL A 66 23.57 8.74 18.18
C VAL A 66 24.43 7.62 17.58
N LEU A 67 25.38 7.11 18.36
CA LEU A 67 26.24 6.02 17.90
C LEU A 67 25.44 4.75 17.58
N GLN A 68 24.54 4.33 18.50
CA GLN A 68 23.70 3.16 18.27
C GLN A 68 22.73 3.36 17.10
N MET A 69 22.15 4.56 16.97
CA MET A 69 21.32 4.93 15.83
C MET A 69 22.06 4.74 14.50
N ASN A 70 23.30 5.22 14.41
CA ASN A 70 24.13 5.10 13.21
C ASN A 70 24.53 3.65 12.92
N LEU A 71 24.88 2.86 13.95
CA LEU A 71 25.24 1.45 13.80
C LEU A 71 24.07 0.59 13.30
N LEU A 72 22.85 0.91 13.74
CA LEU A 72 21.63 0.25 13.28
C LEU A 72 21.13 0.78 11.94
N GLY A 73 21.68 1.90 11.45
CA GLY A 73 21.22 2.56 10.24
C GLY A 73 19.80 3.11 10.35
N HIS A 74 19.40 3.58 11.54
CA HIS A 74 18.09 4.18 11.76
C HIS A 74 18.14 5.71 11.64
N ASP A 75 17.00 6.30 11.30
CA ASP A 75 16.84 7.76 11.24
C ASP A 75 16.41 8.36 12.58
N PHE A 76 15.89 7.53 13.49
CA PHE A 76 15.54 7.92 14.85
C PHE A 76 15.88 6.82 15.85
N PHE A 77 16.12 7.21 17.10
CA PHE A 77 16.42 6.30 18.18
C PHE A 77 15.83 6.83 19.49
N VAL A 78 15.06 5.99 20.16
CA VAL A 78 14.41 6.30 21.44
C VAL A 78 15.26 5.70 22.56
N PHE A 79 15.55 6.49 23.58
CA PHE A 79 16.36 6.08 24.72
C PHE A 79 15.85 6.75 26.00
N THR A 80 16.26 6.22 27.14
CA THR A 80 16.09 6.90 28.42
C THR A 80 17.34 7.71 28.67
N ASP A 81 17.17 9.00 28.93
CA ASP A 81 18.28 9.88 29.23
C ASP A 81 18.80 9.63 30.66
N ARG A 82 20.12 9.51 30.80
CA ARG A 82 20.73 9.17 32.09
C ARG A 82 20.65 10.30 33.13
N GLU A 83 20.57 11.56 32.71
CA GLU A 83 20.57 12.69 33.64
C GLU A 83 19.17 13.04 34.12
N THR A 84 18.20 12.92 33.22
CA THR A 84 16.80 13.32 33.48
C THR A 84 15.88 12.13 33.78
N ASP A 85 16.36 10.90 33.61
CA ASP A 85 15.58 9.64 33.64
C ASP A 85 14.34 9.69 32.71
N GLY A 86 14.29 10.67 31.80
CA GLY A 86 13.18 10.93 30.90
C GLY A 86 13.34 10.20 29.57
N THR A 87 12.22 10.01 28.86
CA THR A 87 12.29 9.48 27.49
C THR A 87 12.76 10.57 26.54
N SER A 88 13.79 10.24 25.77
CA SER A 88 14.39 11.13 24.78
C SER A 88 14.51 10.43 23.43
N ILE A 89 14.46 11.22 22.36
CA ILE A 89 14.50 10.75 20.99
C ILE A 89 15.56 11.54 20.24
N VAL A 90 16.60 10.85 19.78
CA VAL A 90 17.52 11.39 18.78
C VAL A 90 16.98 11.10 17.40
N TYR A 91 17.09 12.05 16.48
CA TYR A 91 16.74 11.84 15.08
C TYR A 91 17.69 12.58 14.13
N ARG A 92 17.80 12.06 12.90
CA ARG A 92 18.53 12.68 11.81
C ARG A 92 17.63 13.69 11.11
N ARG A 93 18.09 14.92 11.02
CA ARG A 93 17.41 15.99 10.29
C ARG A 93 17.73 15.91 8.80
N LYS A 94 16.91 16.56 7.97
CA LYS A 94 17.13 16.64 6.52
C LYS A 94 18.43 17.36 6.12
N ASP A 95 18.94 18.24 6.98
CA ASP A 95 20.24 18.92 6.81
C ASP A 95 21.44 18.07 7.25
N GLY A 96 21.23 16.81 7.63
CA GLY A 96 22.29 15.88 8.05
C GLY A 96 22.77 16.07 9.49
N LYS A 97 22.22 17.05 10.21
CA LYS A 97 22.49 17.27 11.64
C LYS A 97 21.62 16.36 12.51
N TYR A 98 22.01 16.23 13.76
CA TYR A 98 21.24 15.52 14.78
C TYR A 98 20.29 16.49 15.50
N GLY A 99 19.08 16.02 15.76
CA GLY A 99 18.12 16.68 16.64
C GLY A 99 17.81 15.81 17.84
N LEU A 100 17.47 16.45 18.96
CA LEU A 100 17.04 15.81 20.20
C LEU A 100 15.62 16.30 20.54
N ILE A 101 14.73 15.37 20.86
CA ILE A 101 13.39 15.64 21.40
C ILE A 101 13.36 15.01 22.78
N GLN A 102 12.95 15.78 23.78
CA GLN A 102 12.78 15.33 25.15
C GLN A 102 11.30 15.36 25.51
N THR A 103 10.81 14.35 26.23
CA THR A 103 9.45 14.35 26.78
C THR A 103 9.51 14.78 28.24
N SER A 104 8.83 15.87 28.58
CA SER A 104 8.55 16.26 29.96
C SER A 104 7.14 15.84 30.33
N GLU A 105 6.95 15.16 31.45
CA GLU A 105 5.62 14.99 32.04
C GLU A 105 5.12 16.37 32.52
N GLN A 106 3.90 16.76 32.13
CA GLN A 106 3.23 17.98 32.58
C GLN A 106 2.05 17.64 33.49
#